data_AF-A0A1G5Q7V8-F1
#
_entry.id   AF-A0A1G5Q7V8-F1
#
_cell.length_a   1.000
_cell.length_b   1.000
_cell.length_c   1.000
_cell.angle_alpha   90.00
_cell.angle_beta   90.00
_cell.angle_gamma   90.00
#
_symmetry.space_group_name_H-M   'P 1'
#
loop_
_entity.id
_entity.type
_entity.pdbx_description
1 polymer ?
#
loop_
_entity_poly.entity_id
_entity_poly.type
_entity_poly.pdbx_seq_one_letter_code
_entity_poly.pdbx_strand_id
1 'polypeptide(L)'
;MVRWVPIGPVGPNDPTSGQRYLLLQQFQCDALVDIVQGADDAAVWLAGAAVCKALQSGAQQDWQRASIAVAATPRIPQTQCLEFRVAATAASLLAQHRSNPNAVFTVEPGQGEACPRQLVGLTVVDEELRPVHGLARASGPSTGGTIVRLDGYYVRVGDVLFDGVPADAEFVAARDDYKPVYLRMPPSGGRDSIRISITDTVDVAGTVTFFYDDSGGSAQSPGTGNPPPGNGPTPTAPATPPATAPPSSGQEPGGQESGQPSATQPPATPRASGASPTAAP
;
A
#
# COMPACT_ATOMS: atom_id res chain seq x y z
N MET A 1 -2.59 -22.05 23.47
CA MET A 1 -3.12 -22.10 22.09
C MET A 1 -3.03 -20.72 21.48
N VAL A 2 -2.67 -20.62 20.20
CA VAL A 2 -2.56 -19.35 19.45
C VAL A 2 -3.26 -19.46 18.10
N ARG A 3 -3.71 -18.33 17.56
CA ARG A 3 -4.21 -18.22 16.18
C ARG A 3 -3.04 -17.96 15.23
N TRP A 4 -2.95 -18.76 14.19
CA TRP A 4 -2.07 -18.50 13.04
C TRP A 4 -2.72 -17.52 12.06
N VAL A 5 -2.09 -17.33 10.90
CA VAL A 5 -2.66 -16.53 9.81
C VAL A 5 -4.03 -17.11 9.40
N PRO A 6 -5.04 -16.28 9.08
CA PRO A 6 -6.33 -16.76 8.60
C PRO A 6 -6.23 -17.38 7.20
N ILE A 7 -7.33 -17.95 6.71
CA ILE A 7 -7.38 -18.46 5.33
C ILE A 7 -7.17 -17.28 4.37
N GLY A 8 -6.13 -17.36 3.55
CA GLY A 8 -5.90 -16.41 2.48
C GLY A 8 -6.91 -16.65 1.36
N PRO A 9 -7.36 -15.60 0.66
CA PRO A 9 -8.21 -15.72 -0.53
C PRO A 9 -7.41 -16.21 -1.75
N VAL A 10 -6.54 -17.20 -1.57
CA VAL A 10 -5.40 -17.48 -2.44
C VAL A 10 -5.59 -18.79 -3.20
N GLY A 11 -5.60 -18.71 -4.52
CA GLY A 11 -5.53 -19.88 -5.40
C GLY A 11 -4.08 -20.39 -5.57
N PRO A 12 -3.88 -21.67 -5.92
CA PRO A 12 -2.54 -22.19 -6.22
C PRO A 12 -1.92 -21.58 -7.50
N ASN A 13 -2.74 -20.94 -8.34
CA ASN A 13 -2.33 -20.24 -9.56
C ASN A 13 -2.14 -18.72 -9.34
N ASP A 14 -2.32 -18.22 -8.12
CA ASP A 14 -2.15 -16.81 -7.80
C ASP A 14 -0.67 -16.37 -7.93
N PRO A 15 -0.40 -15.06 -8.09
CA PRO A 15 0.96 -14.51 -8.12
C PRO A 15 1.77 -14.75 -6.83
N THR A 16 3.06 -14.41 -6.88
CA THR A 16 4.05 -14.76 -5.86
C THR A 16 3.69 -14.33 -4.42
N SER A 17 3.07 -13.17 -4.19
CA SER A 17 2.57 -12.79 -2.85
C SER A 17 1.51 -13.76 -2.31
N GLY A 18 0.62 -14.23 -3.18
CA GLY A 18 -0.34 -15.29 -2.86
C GLY A 18 0.39 -16.58 -2.50
N GLN A 19 1.29 -17.05 -3.37
CA GLN A 19 2.05 -18.29 -3.14
C GLN A 19 2.83 -18.26 -1.81
N ARG A 20 3.48 -17.13 -1.48
CA ARG A 20 4.15 -16.91 -0.19
C ARG A 20 3.20 -17.01 1.00
N TYR A 21 2.02 -16.40 0.89
CA TYR A 21 0.99 -16.51 1.92
C TYR A 21 0.50 -17.97 2.06
N LEU A 22 0.35 -18.69 0.97
CA LEU A 22 -0.08 -20.09 0.97
C LEU A 22 0.94 -21.00 1.66
N LEU A 23 2.25 -20.82 1.42
CA LEU A 23 3.31 -21.53 2.15
C LEU A 23 3.25 -21.25 3.66
N LEU A 24 3.06 -19.97 4.04
CA LEU A 24 2.94 -19.57 5.43
C LEU A 24 1.71 -20.20 6.10
N GLN A 25 0.55 -20.15 5.43
CA GLN A 25 -0.71 -20.78 5.87
C GLN A 25 -0.57 -22.30 6.04
N GLN A 26 0.17 -22.96 5.15
CA GLN A 26 0.49 -24.39 5.22
C GLN A 26 1.62 -24.74 6.22
N PHE A 27 2.11 -23.77 6.99
CA PHE A 27 3.20 -23.94 7.97
C PHE A 27 4.55 -24.37 7.35
N GLN A 28 4.76 -24.10 6.05
CA GLN A 28 5.97 -24.47 5.30
C GLN A 28 7.06 -23.38 5.45
N CYS A 29 7.49 -23.16 6.70
CA CYS A 29 8.32 -22.03 7.10
C CYS A 29 9.63 -21.91 6.29
N ASP A 30 10.33 -23.02 6.05
CA ASP A 30 11.64 -23.01 5.36
C ASP A 30 11.49 -22.81 3.85
N ALA A 31 10.51 -23.45 3.19
CA ALA A 31 10.23 -23.21 1.77
C ALA A 31 9.83 -21.75 1.49
N LEU A 32 9.23 -21.06 2.48
CA LEU A 32 8.97 -19.63 2.39
C LEU A 32 10.26 -18.79 2.43
N VAL A 33 11.30 -19.20 3.15
CA VAL A 33 12.62 -18.51 3.16
C VAL A 33 13.28 -18.61 1.79
N ASP A 34 13.18 -19.76 1.12
CA ASP A 34 13.77 -19.98 -0.19
C ASP A 34 13.10 -19.12 -1.29
N ILE A 35 11.75 -19.09 -1.35
CA ILE A 35 11.01 -18.37 -2.41
C ILE A 35 10.97 -16.84 -2.26
N VAL A 36 11.43 -16.30 -1.13
CA VAL A 36 11.51 -14.84 -0.90
C VAL A 36 12.91 -14.28 -1.10
N GLN A 37 13.89 -15.14 -1.41
CA GLN A 37 15.28 -14.70 -1.61
C GLN A 37 15.38 -13.67 -2.76
N GLY A 38 15.87 -12.48 -2.44
CA GLY A 38 16.07 -11.40 -3.41
C GLY A 38 14.82 -10.58 -3.76
N ALA A 39 13.70 -10.76 -3.05
CA ALA A 39 12.49 -9.97 -3.26
C ALA A 39 12.48 -8.65 -2.48
N ASP A 40 11.94 -7.57 -3.07
CA ASP A 40 11.87 -6.24 -2.44
C ASP A 40 11.05 -6.24 -1.13
N ASP A 41 10.06 -7.12 -1.05
CA ASP A 41 9.16 -7.33 0.08
C ASP A 41 9.60 -8.47 1.02
N ALA A 42 10.78 -9.06 0.82
CA ALA A 42 11.24 -10.25 1.57
C ALA A 42 11.18 -10.09 3.09
N ALA A 43 11.40 -8.88 3.63
CA ALA A 43 11.45 -8.63 5.07
C ALA A 43 10.20 -9.10 5.84
N VAL A 44 8.99 -8.84 5.32
CA VAL A 44 7.74 -9.24 6.00
C VAL A 44 7.52 -10.75 5.94
N TRP A 45 7.85 -11.38 4.81
CA TRP A 45 7.72 -12.84 4.66
C TRP A 45 8.76 -13.59 5.48
N LEU A 46 10.01 -13.10 5.57
CA LEU A 46 11.04 -13.64 6.45
C LEU A 46 10.67 -13.50 7.93
N ALA A 47 10.00 -12.41 8.34
CA ALA A 47 9.46 -12.27 9.68
C ALA A 47 8.35 -13.29 9.97
N GLY A 48 7.44 -13.50 9.01
CA GLY A 48 6.44 -14.58 9.05
C GLY A 48 7.08 -15.97 9.19
N ALA A 49 8.06 -16.29 8.34
CA ALA A 49 8.81 -17.54 8.35
C ALA A 49 9.56 -17.78 9.67
N ALA A 50 10.17 -16.73 10.24
CA ALA A 50 10.88 -16.83 11.52
C ALA A 50 9.94 -17.10 12.70
N VAL A 51 8.77 -16.45 12.77
CA VAL A 51 7.74 -16.76 13.79
C VAL A 51 7.15 -18.16 13.57
N CYS A 52 6.90 -18.54 12.31
CA CYS A 52 6.46 -19.88 11.91
C CYS A 52 7.42 -20.95 12.46
N LYS A 53 8.74 -20.77 12.24
CA LYS A 53 9.79 -21.69 12.72
C LYS A 53 9.91 -21.70 14.23
N ALA A 54 9.76 -20.56 14.90
CA ALA A 54 9.76 -20.46 16.36
C ALA A 54 8.55 -21.16 17.02
N LEU A 55 7.39 -21.18 16.34
CA LEU A 55 6.23 -21.99 16.74
C LEU A 55 6.44 -23.49 16.50
N GLN A 56 7.11 -23.88 15.40
CA GLN A 56 7.45 -25.28 15.13
C GLN A 56 8.44 -25.86 16.15
N SER A 57 9.53 -25.13 16.46
CA SER A 57 10.62 -25.65 17.30
C SER A 57 10.42 -25.38 18.79
N GLY A 58 9.68 -24.33 19.15
CA GLY A 58 9.61 -23.82 20.53
C GLY A 58 10.95 -23.26 21.05
N ALA A 59 12.00 -23.21 20.24
CA ALA A 59 13.35 -22.93 20.70
C ALA A 59 13.56 -21.43 20.94
N GLN A 60 14.16 -21.06 22.08
CA GLN A 60 14.46 -19.66 22.41
C GLN A 60 15.35 -18.97 21.37
N GLN A 61 16.23 -19.72 20.68
CA GLN A 61 17.04 -19.16 19.60
C GLN A 61 16.17 -18.75 18.38
N ASP A 62 15.14 -19.52 18.03
CA ASP A 62 14.23 -19.18 16.95
C ASP A 62 13.30 -18.03 17.34
N TRP A 63 12.82 -17.98 18.60
CA TRP A 63 12.09 -16.81 19.11
C TRP A 63 12.94 -15.53 19.09
N GLN A 64 14.26 -15.63 19.37
CA GLN A 64 15.16 -14.48 19.23
C GLN A 64 15.36 -14.07 17.76
N ARG A 65 15.52 -15.03 16.83
CA ARG A 65 15.57 -14.76 15.37
C ARG A 65 14.28 -14.07 14.90
N ALA A 66 13.12 -14.59 15.30
CA ALA A 66 11.81 -14.02 15.02
C ALA A 66 11.67 -12.60 15.58
N SER A 67 12.15 -12.36 16.81
CA SER A 67 12.15 -11.03 17.41
C SER A 67 12.98 -10.01 16.62
N ILE A 68 14.07 -10.44 15.99
CA ILE A 68 14.92 -9.58 15.15
C ILE A 68 14.24 -9.32 13.80
N ALA A 69 13.73 -10.36 13.14
CA ALA A 69 13.06 -10.24 11.83
C ALA A 69 11.79 -9.37 11.89
N VAL A 70 10.95 -9.55 12.92
CA VAL A 70 9.76 -8.71 13.14
C VAL A 70 10.16 -7.25 13.43
N ALA A 71 11.23 -7.01 14.20
CA ALA A 71 11.71 -5.65 14.46
C ALA A 71 12.33 -4.97 13.23
N ALA A 72 12.85 -5.75 12.27
CA ALA A 72 13.37 -5.26 10.99
C ALA A 72 12.30 -5.11 9.89
N THR A 73 11.04 -5.50 10.15
CA THR A 73 9.96 -5.43 9.17
C THR A 73 9.49 -3.97 8.96
N PRO A 74 9.50 -3.43 7.73
CA PRO A 74 8.97 -2.10 7.45
C PRO A 74 7.47 -1.97 7.76
N ARG A 75 6.99 -0.74 7.96
CA ARG A 75 5.56 -0.50 8.18
C ARG A 75 4.76 -0.75 6.89
N ILE A 76 4.16 -1.92 6.80
CA ILE A 76 3.29 -2.31 5.68
C ILE A 76 1.99 -1.49 5.67
N PRO A 77 1.58 -0.91 4.52
CA PRO A 77 0.29 -0.24 4.38
C PRO A 77 -0.86 -1.24 4.29
N GLN A 78 -2.05 -0.89 4.80
CA GLN A 78 -3.22 -1.78 4.80
C GLN A 78 -3.71 -2.21 3.41
N THR A 79 -3.32 -1.49 2.35
CA THR A 79 -3.58 -1.86 0.96
C THR A 79 -2.81 -3.11 0.51
N GLN A 80 -1.65 -3.39 1.11
CA GLN A 80 -0.91 -4.65 0.95
C GLN A 80 -1.46 -5.66 1.97
N CYS A 81 -2.69 -6.14 1.72
CA CYS A 81 -3.47 -6.79 2.77
C CYS A 81 -2.84 -8.10 3.29
N LEU A 82 -2.28 -8.96 2.43
CA LEU A 82 -1.66 -10.22 2.87
C LEU A 82 -0.43 -9.94 3.73
N GLU A 83 0.45 -9.08 3.23
CA GLU A 83 1.67 -8.62 3.89
C GLU A 83 1.35 -7.96 5.24
N PHE A 84 0.31 -7.12 5.30
CA PHE A 84 -0.17 -6.48 6.53
C PHE A 84 -0.69 -7.52 7.54
N ARG A 85 -1.43 -8.54 7.09
CA ARG A 85 -1.91 -9.63 7.95
C ARG A 85 -0.77 -10.50 8.48
N VAL A 86 0.26 -10.75 7.68
CA VAL A 86 1.48 -11.46 8.11
C VAL A 86 2.22 -10.66 9.17
N ALA A 87 2.50 -9.37 8.92
CA ALA A 87 3.17 -8.49 9.87
C ALA A 87 2.40 -8.37 11.21
N ALA A 88 1.07 -8.18 11.16
CA ALA A 88 0.23 -8.08 12.34
C ALA A 88 0.18 -9.39 13.15
N THR A 89 0.08 -10.54 12.45
CA THR A 89 0.08 -11.87 13.10
C THR A 89 1.43 -12.16 13.76
N ALA A 90 2.54 -11.91 13.05
CA ALA A 90 3.89 -12.11 13.57
C ALA A 90 4.18 -11.25 14.80
N ALA A 91 3.80 -9.96 14.78
CA ALA A 91 3.94 -9.06 15.92
C ALA A 91 3.08 -9.49 17.13
N SER A 92 1.83 -9.94 16.90
CA SER A 92 0.93 -10.43 17.95
C SER A 92 1.47 -11.68 18.64
N LEU A 93 1.99 -12.64 17.87
CA LEU A 93 2.56 -13.89 18.40
C LEU A 93 3.84 -13.64 19.18
N LEU A 94 4.70 -12.73 18.69
CA LEU A 94 5.90 -12.30 19.42
C LEU A 94 5.55 -11.60 20.74
N ALA A 95 4.48 -10.79 20.79
CA ALA A 95 3.99 -10.21 22.04
C ALA A 95 3.46 -11.28 23.02
N GLN A 96 2.78 -12.31 22.50
CA GLN A 96 2.31 -13.45 23.29
C GLN A 96 3.49 -14.25 23.88
N HIS A 97 4.53 -14.56 23.09
CA HIS A 97 5.76 -15.19 23.60
C HIS A 97 6.46 -14.32 24.65
N ARG A 98 6.62 -13.01 24.41
CA ARG A 98 7.22 -12.10 25.40
C ARG A 98 6.45 -12.03 26.73
N SER A 99 5.12 -12.19 26.70
CA SER A 99 4.31 -12.25 27.93
C SER A 99 4.43 -13.59 28.67
N ASN A 100 4.72 -14.68 27.96
CA ASN A 100 4.74 -16.05 28.48
C ASN A 100 5.87 -16.88 27.81
N PRO A 101 7.16 -16.59 28.08
CA PRO A 101 8.29 -17.12 27.31
C PRO A 101 8.52 -18.64 27.47
N ASN A 102 7.87 -19.26 28.46
CA ASN A 102 7.91 -20.71 28.73
C ASN A 102 6.65 -21.44 28.25
N ALA A 103 5.72 -20.77 27.55
CA ALA A 103 4.49 -21.40 27.08
C ALA A 103 4.72 -22.28 25.85
N VAL A 104 4.16 -23.49 25.87
CA VAL A 104 4.06 -24.35 24.68
C VAL A 104 2.83 -23.90 23.87
N PHE A 105 3.08 -23.44 22.65
CA PHE A 105 2.01 -22.93 21.77
C PHE A 105 1.47 -24.02 20.84
N THR A 106 0.35 -24.62 21.23
CA THR A 106 -0.53 -25.28 20.25
C THR A 106 -1.09 -24.24 19.28
N VAL A 107 -1.03 -24.52 17.98
CA VAL A 107 -1.42 -23.58 16.92
C VAL A 107 -2.73 -24.05 16.28
N GLU A 108 -3.67 -23.11 16.09
CA GLU A 108 -4.84 -23.32 15.24
C GLU A 108 -4.84 -22.35 14.05
N PRO A 109 -5.50 -22.69 12.93
CA PRO A 109 -5.79 -21.73 11.86
C PRO A 109 -6.42 -20.44 12.38
N GLY A 110 -6.10 -19.32 11.73
CA GLY A 110 -6.84 -18.07 11.94
C GLY A 110 -8.29 -18.21 11.48
N GLN A 111 -9.19 -17.48 12.13
CA GLN A 111 -10.63 -17.54 11.85
C GLN A 111 -11.01 -16.57 10.73
N GLY A 112 -11.88 -17.02 9.82
CA GLY A 112 -12.33 -16.26 8.65
C GLY A 112 -11.25 -16.08 7.56
N GLU A 113 -11.55 -15.21 6.61
CA GLU A 113 -10.63 -14.85 5.53
C GLU A 113 -9.73 -13.68 5.94
N ALA A 114 -8.45 -13.76 5.55
CA ALA A 114 -7.47 -12.73 5.85
C ALA A 114 -7.78 -11.42 5.10
N CYS A 115 -8.16 -11.54 3.82
CA CYS A 115 -8.41 -10.45 2.89
C CYS A 115 -9.59 -10.84 1.98
N PRO A 116 -10.85 -10.61 2.38
CA PRO A 116 -12.00 -11.04 1.58
C PRO A 116 -11.95 -10.48 0.15
N ARG A 117 -12.16 -11.33 -0.87
CA ARG A 117 -12.24 -10.88 -2.27
C ARG A 117 -13.52 -10.08 -2.48
N GLN A 118 -13.44 -8.76 -2.31
CA GLN A 118 -14.57 -7.86 -2.33
C GLN A 118 -14.22 -6.50 -2.94
N LEU A 119 -15.10 -5.99 -3.80
CA LEU A 119 -15.16 -4.60 -4.23
C LEU A 119 -16.02 -3.82 -3.21
N VAL A 120 -15.42 -2.87 -2.49
CA VAL A 120 -16.04 -2.18 -1.34
C VAL A 120 -16.34 -0.70 -1.59
N GLY A 121 -15.67 -0.06 -2.54
CA GLY A 121 -15.86 1.37 -2.82
C GLY A 121 -15.28 1.85 -4.15
N LEU A 122 -15.39 3.16 -4.35
CA LEU A 122 -14.77 3.90 -5.45
C LEU A 122 -14.13 5.17 -4.87
N THR A 123 -12.89 5.45 -5.24
CA THR A 123 -12.22 6.72 -4.97
C THR A 123 -12.00 7.44 -6.29
N VAL A 124 -12.58 8.63 -6.46
CA VAL A 124 -12.25 9.51 -7.59
C VAL A 124 -10.80 9.97 -7.47
N VAL A 125 -10.06 9.98 -8.58
CA VAL A 125 -8.66 10.40 -8.63
C VAL A 125 -8.39 11.44 -9.73
N ASP A 126 -7.31 12.20 -9.59
CA ASP A 126 -6.75 13.03 -10.66
C ASP A 126 -6.00 12.20 -11.73
N GLU A 127 -5.51 12.84 -12.79
CA GLU A 127 -4.73 12.17 -13.84
C GLU A 127 -3.36 11.67 -13.30
N GLU A 128 -2.86 12.25 -12.21
CA GLU A 128 -1.74 11.74 -11.41
C GLU A 128 -2.10 10.56 -10.47
N LEU A 129 -3.33 10.03 -10.57
CA LEU A 129 -3.90 8.90 -9.82
C LEU A 129 -3.99 9.08 -8.30
N ARG A 130 -4.07 10.33 -7.83
CA ARG A 130 -4.16 10.70 -6.40
C ARG A 130 -5.63 10.93 -6.01
N PRO A 131 -6.05 10.54 -4.80
CA PRO A 131 -7.43 10.75 -4.33
C PRO A 131 -7.89 12.21 -4.35
N VAL A 132 -9.02 12.47 -5.00
CA VAL A 132 -9.71 13.76 -4.93
C VAL A 132 -10.50 13.83 -3.63
N HIS A 133 -10.07 14.69 -2.71
CA HIS A 133 -10.69 14.86 -1.40
C HIS A 133 -11.88 15.85 -1.44
N GLY A 134 -12.77 15.75 -0.44
CA GLY A 134 -13.92 16.65 -0.27
C GLY A 134 -15.21 16.22 -1.00
N LEU A 135 -15.15 15.17 -1.83
CA LEU A 135 -16.33 14.59 -2.47
C LEU A 135 -17.16 13.76 -1.48
N ALA A 136 -18.48 13.95 -1.48
CA ALA A 136 -19.40 13.21 -0.62
C ALA A 136 -19.73 11.79 -1.12
N ARG A 137 -19.46 11.51 -2.40
CA ARG A 137 -19.63 10.22 -3.09
C ARG A 137 -18.70 10.17 -4.30
N ALA A 138 -18.53 8.99 -4.91
CA ALA A 138 -17.84 8.89 -6.19
C ALA A 138 -18.75 9.39 -7.33
N SER A 139 -18.39 10.53 -7.92
CA SER A 139 -19.21 11.21 -8.92
C SER A 139 -18.38 12.04 -9.91
N GLY A 140 -18.98 12.38 -11.05
CA GLY A 140 -18.40 13.22 -12.10
C GLY A 140 -19.44 13.62 -13.16
N PRO A 141 -19.07 14.41 -14.18
CA PRO A 141 -20.03 14.91 -15.18
C PRO A 141 -20.62 13.79 -16.06
N SER A 142 -21.82 14.02 -16.57
CA SER A 142 -22.57 13.09 -17.44
C SER A 142 -21.91 12.83 -18.80
N THR A 143 -20.92 13.65 -19.16
CA THR A 143 -20.01 13.43 -20.30
C THR A 143 -19.02 12.29 -20.09
N GLY A 144 -18.87 11.78 -18.85
CA GLY A 144 -17.83 10.82 -18.49
C GLY A 144 -16.45 11.48 -18.37
N GLY A 145 -15.40 10.66 -18.44
CA GLY A 145 -14.00 11.08 -18.42
C GLY A 145 -13.34 11.09 -17.04
N THR A 146 -14.13 11.04 -15.96
CA THR A 146 -13.62 10.96 -14.57
C THR A 146 -12.88 9.65 -14.32
N ILE A 147 -11.70 9.71 -13.68
CA ILE A 147 -10.97 8.52 -13.27
C ILE A 147 -11.43 8.08 -11.87
N VAL A 148 -11.71 6.79 -11.72
CA VAL A 148 -11.99 6.17 -10.41
C VAL A 148 -11.03 5.01 -10.16
N ARG A 149 -10.50 4.94 -8.94
CA ARG A 149 -9.87 3.74 -8.39
C ARG A 149 -10.95 2.82 -7.84
N LEU A 150 -10.86 1.54 -8.19
CA LEU A 150 -11.64 0.47 -7.56
C LEU A 150 -11.07 0.21 -6.16
N ASP A 151 -11.84 0.47 -5.11
CA ASP A 151 -11.42 0.19 -3.74
C ASP A 151 -11.92 -1.18 -3.31
N GLY A 152 -11.01 -2.07 -2.93
CA GLY A 152 -11.32 -3.46 -2.59
C GLY A 152 -10.08 -4.32 -2.42
N TYR A 153 -10.29 -5.63 -2.42
CA TYR A 153 -9.23 -6.62 -2.55
C TYR A 153 -9.64 -7.68 -3.58
N TYR A 154 -8.76 -7.96 -4.53
CA TYR A 154 -8.93 -8.87 -5.66
C TYR A 154 -7.54 -9.23 -6.20
N VAL A 155 -7.40 -10.35 -6.91
CA VAL A 155 -6.10 -10.74 -7.52
C VAL A 155 -5.93 -10.00 -8.85
N ARG A 156 -6.89 -10.19 -9.77
CA ARG A 156 -6.90 -9.60 -11.11
C ARG A 156 -8.31 -9.17 -11.48
N VAL A 157 -8.46 -7.94 -11.98
CA VAL A 157 -9.73 -7.51 -12.60
C VAL A 157 -9.79 -8.05 -14.02
N GLY A 158 -10.68 -9.02 -14.24
CA GLY A 158 -11.03 -9.57 -15.55
C GLY A 158 -11.93 -8.59 -16.32
N ASP A 159 -13.23 -8.87 -16.29
CA ASP A 159 -14.27 -8.02 -16.86
C ASP A 159 -14.72 -6.98 -15.84
N VAL A 160 -15.04 -5.78 -16.34
CA VAL A 160 -15.83 -4.78 -15.60
C VAL A 160 -17.27 -4.89 -16.09
N LEU A 161 -18.21 -4.99 -15.16
CA LEU A 161 -19.63 -5.03 -15.47
C LEU A 161 -20.28 -3.72 -15.05
N PHE A 162 -20.91 -3.05 -16.01
CA PHE A 162 -21.75 -1.89 -15.78
C PHE A 162 -23.22 -2.31 -15.76
N ASP A 163 -23.91 -2.01 -14.67
CA ASP A 163 -25.30 -2.42 -14.39
C ASP A 163 -25.55 -3.93 -14.54
N GLY A 164 -24.50 -4.75 -14.37
CA GLY A 164 -24.51 -6.21 -14.53
C GLY A 164 -24.21 -6.73 -15.95
N VAL A 165 -23.88 -5.84 -16.90
CA VAL A 165 -23.50 -6.18 -18.27
C VAL A 165 -21.99 -5.98 -18.46
N PRO A 166 -21.23 -6.96 -18.98
CA PRO A 166 -19.81 -6.76 -19.31
C PRO A 166 -19.61 -5.58 -20.26
N ALA A 167 -18.62 -4.74 -19.97
CA ALA A 167 -18.36 -3.50 -20.68
C ALA A 167 -16.88 -3.38 -21.08
N ASP A 168 -16.64 -2.76 -22.24
CA ASP A 168 -15.31 -2.35 -22.68
C ASP A 168 -14.88 -1.11 -21.88
N ALA A 169 -14.33 -1.33 -20.69
CA ALA A 169 -13.95 -0.29 -19.74
C ALA A 169 -12.52 0.22 -20.02
N GLU A 170 -12.37 1.54 -20.14
CA GLU A 170 -11.06 2.17 -20.29
C GLU A 170 -10.25 2.05 -18.99
N PHE A 171 -9.16 1.28 -19.01
CA PHE A 171 -8.21 1.20 -17.91
C PHE A 171 -7.09 2.24 -18.08
N VAL A 172 -6.88 3.08 -17.06
CA VAL A 172 -5.92 4.21 -17.12
C VAL A 172 -4.48 3.78 -16.80
N ALA A 173 -4.29 2.57 -16.25
CA ALA A 173 -2.99 2.01 -15.88
C ALA A 173 -2.91 0.51 -16.20
N ALA A 174 -1.70 -0.05 -16.10
CA ALA A 174 -1.47 -1.48 -16.25
C ALA A 174 -2.28 -2.30 -15.22
N ARG A 175 -2.88 -3.41 -15.68
CA ARG A 175 -3.65 -4.35 -14.84
C ARG A 175 -2.74 -5.40 -14.19
N ASP A 176 -1.74 -4.91 -13.45
CA ASP A 176 -0.82 -5.76 -12.70
C ASP A 176 -1.53 -6.40 -11.50
N ASP A 177 -1.17 -7.65 -11.18
CA ASP A 177 -1.86 -8.39 -10.12
C ASP A 177 -1.65 -7.79 -8.72
N TYR A 178 -2.69 -7.86 -7.90
CA TYR A 178 -2.79 -7.23 -6.57
C TYR A 178 -2.49 -5.71 -6.55
N LYS A 179 -2.49 -5.01 -7.70
CA LYS A 179 -2.34 -3.55 -7.74
C LYS A 179 -3.70 -2.85 -7.74
N PRO A 180 -3.77 -1.58 -7.29
CA PRO A 180 -4.98 -0.77 -7.44
C PRO A 180 -5.33 -0.59 -8.91
N VAL A 181 -6.61 -0.76 -9.26
CA VAL A 181 -7.10 -0.68 -10.63
C VAL A 181 -7.84 0.64 -10.82
N TYR A 182 -7.57 1.31 -11.93
CA TYR A 182 -8.11 2.63 -12.27
C TYR A 182 -8.89 2.55 -13.58
N LEU A 183 -10.16 2.98 -13.55
CA LEU A 183 -11.05 3.05 -14.69
C LEU A 183 -11.32 4.52 -15.05
N ARG A 184 -11.41 4.85 -16.34
CA ARG A 184 -12.07 6.08 -16.79
C ARG A 184 -13.56 5.79 -16.98
N MET A 185 -14.41 6.58 -16.35
CA MET A 185 -15.85 6.40 -16.41
C MET A 185 -16.40 6.80 -17.79
N PRO A 186 -17.21 5.95 -18.45
CA PRO A 186 -17.80 6.27 -19.75
C PRO A 186 -18.80 7.43 -19.65
N PRO A 187 -19.23 8.01 -20.79
CA PRO A 187 -20.39 8.89 -20.81
C PRO A 187 -21.63 8.21 -20.22
N SER A 188 -22.46 9.00 -19.53
CA SER A 188 -23.66 8.53 -18.84
C SER A 188 -24.63 7.75 -19.73
N GLY A 189 -24.79 8.17 -20.98
CA GLY A 189 -25.88 7.73 -21.86
C GLY A 189 -27.26 8.22 -21.40
N GLY A 190 -27.33 9.28 -20.57
CA GLY A 190 -28.57 9.76 -19.97
C GLY A 190 -29.00 9.03 -18.68
N ARG A 191 -28.06 8.35 -17.99
CA ARG A 191 -28.26 7.76 -16.66
C ARG A 191 -27.74 8.69 -15.57
N ASP A 192 -28.45 8.80 -14.45
CA ASP A 192 -28.00 9.55 -13.26
C ASP A 192 -26.90 8.82 -12.46
N SER A 193 -26.75 7.50 -12.67
CA SER A 193 -25.75 6.67 -12.00
C SER A 193 -25.48 5.37 -12.77
N ILE A 194 -24.42 4.66 -12.38
CA ILE A 194 -24.00 3.38 -12.97
C ILE A 194 -23.47 2.48 -11.86
N ARG A 195 -23.97 1.24 -11.79
CA ARG A 195 -23.48 0.22 -10.85
C ARG A 195 -22.28 -0.49 -11.45
N ILE A 196 -21.25 -0.72 -10.65
CA ILE A 196 -19.99 -1.36 -11.08
C ILE A 196 -19.72 -2.61 -10.24
N SER A 197 -19.47 -3.73 -10.91
CA SER A 197 -18.92 -4.97 -10.34
C SER A 197 -17.82 -5.53 -11.25
N ILE A 198 -17.06 -6.51 -10.78
CA ILE A 198 -15.91 -7.08 -11.50
C ILE A 198 -15.91 -8.61 -11.45
N THR A 199 -15.29 -9.25 -12.44
CA THR A 199 -14.83 -10.65 -12.32
C THR A 199 -13.35 -10.72 -11.94
N ASP A 200 -12.96 -11.82 -11.32
CA ASP A 200 -11.59 -12.26 -11.09
C ASP A 200 -11.54 -13.75 -11.47
N THR A 201 -10.41 -14.41 -11.23
CA THR A 201 -10.21 -15.87 -11.23
C THR A 201 -11.21 -16.66 -10.39
N VAL A 202 -11.94 -16.01 -9.48
CA VAL A 202 -13.14 -16.50 -8.76
C VAL A 202 -14.16 -15.36 -8.63
N ASP A 203 -15.36 -15.65 -8.14
CA ASP A 203 -16.36 -14.61 -7.85
C ASP A 203 -15.85 -13.57 -6.84
N VAL A 204 -15.90 -12.28 -7.21
CA VAL A 204 -15.62 -11.16 -6.30
C VAL A 204 -16.92 -10.62 -5.74
N ALA A 205 -17.02 -10.51 -4.42
CA ALA A 205 -18.22 -9.99 -3.78
C ALA A 205 -18.37 -8.47 -3.99
N GLY A 206 -19.62 -8.00 -4.02
CA GLY A 206 -19.97 -6.58 -3.94
C GLY A 206 -20.38 -5.91 -5.26
N THR A 207 -20.95 -4.72 -5.12
CA THR A 207 -21.27 -3.82 -6.23
C THR A 207 -21.21 -2.41 -5.70
N VAL A 208 -20.51 -1.53 -6.39
CA VAL A 208 -20.38 -0.11 -6.05
C VAL A 208 -21.18 0.75 -7.02
N THR A 209 -21.28 2.05 -6.80
CA THR A 209 -22.07 2.95 -7.65
C THR A 209 -21.34 4.27 -7.84
N PHE A 210 -21.24 4.69 -9.10
CA PHE A 210 -20.77 6.00 -9.50
C PHE A 210 -21.97 6.86 -9.94
N PHE A 211 -21.94 8.16 -9.65
CA PHE A 211 -23.04 9.08 -9.93
C PHE A 211 -22.65 10.14 -10.96
N TYR A 212 -23.54 10.43 -11.89
CA TYR A 212 -23.35 11.46 -12.91
C TYR A 212 -23.96 12.78 -12.42
N ASP A 213 -23.11 13.65 -11.87
CA ASP A 213 -23.46 14.88 -11.18
C ASP A 213 -22.94 16.11 -11.96
N ASP A 214 -23.73 16.59 -12.95
CA ASP A 214 -23.42 17.79 -13.74
C ASP A 214 -23.42 19.09 -12.92
N SER A 215 -23.91 19.04 -11.67
CA SER A 215 -23.85 20.14 -10.70
C SER A 215 -22.43 20.49 -10.22
N GLY A 216 -21.41 19.69 -10.57
CA GLY A 216 -20.00 19.96 -10.27
C GLY A 216 -19.35 21.09 -11.10
N GLY A 217 -20.05 21.67 -12.08
CA GLY A 217 -19.55 22.69 -13.01
C GLY A 217 -19.29 24.08 -12.40
N SER A 218 -18.39 24.20 -11.42
CA SER A 218 -17.97 25.49 -10.85
C SER A 218 -16.49 25.55 -10.43
N ALA A 219 -15.63 24.77 -11.09
CA ALA A 219 -14.23 25.16 -11.25
C ALA A 219 -14.19 26.40 -12.17
N GLN A 220 -13.93 27.59 -11.60
CA GLN A 220 -13.84 28.84 -12.37
C GLN A 220 -12.61 28.84 -13.27
N SER A 221 -12.76 28.42 -14.52
CA SER A 221 -11.82 28.78 -15.58
C SER A 221 -11.94 30.30 -15.85
N PRO A 222 -10.85 31.08 -15.82
CA PRO A 222 -10.91 32.53 -15.98
C PRO A 222 -11.21 32.92 -17.43
N GLY A 223 -12.51 33.00 -17.75
CA GLY A 223 -12.98 33.36 -19.09
C GLY A 223 -12.53 34.76 -19.50
N THR A 224 -11.79 34.86 -20.61
CA THR A 224 -11.39 36.12 -21.25
C THR A 224 -12.57 36.78 -21.98
N GLY A 225 -13.55 37.24 -21.21
CA GLY A 225 -14.69 38.05 -21.68
C GLY A 225 -14.40 39.54 -21.57
N ASN A 226 -14.39 40.25 -22.71
CA ASN A 226 -14.25 41.71 -22.71
C ASN A 226 -15.45 42.38 -22.01
N PRO A 227 -15.22 43.33 -21.08
CA PRO A 227 -16.30 44.13 -20.50
C PRO A 227 -16.80 45.20 -21.50
N PRO A 228 -18.12 45.43 -21.63
CA PRO A 228 -18.65 46.59 -22.34
C PRO A 228 -18.42 47.90 -21.55
N PRO A 229 -18.42 49.07 -22.20
CA PRO A 229 -18.08 50.35 -21.56
C PRO A 229 -19.15 50.81 -20.56
N GLY A 230 -18.70 51.37 -19.44
CA GLY A 230 -19.57 51.78 -18.32
C GLY A 230 -20.01 53.25 -18.33
N ASN A 231 -20.76 53.62 -17.29
CA ASN A 231 -21.06 55.00 -16.89
C ASN A 231 -21.42 55.02 -15.39
N GLY A 232 -20.67 55.77 -14.57
CA GLY A 232 -20.88 55.88 -13.11
C GLY A 232 -19.70 56.55 -12.41
N PRO A 233 -19.90 57.51 -11.47
CA PRO A 233 -18.84 58.44 -11.08
C PRO A 233 -17.96 57.99 -9.90
N THR A 234 -16.70 58.45 -9.92
CA THR A 234 -15.74 58.41 -8.82
C THR A 234 -16.18 59.28 -7.63
N PRO A 235 -15.74 58.95 -6.41
CA PRO A 235 -14.94 59.94 -5.68
C PRO A 235 -13.78 59.37 -4.83
N THR A 236 -12.61 60.00 -4.98
CA THR A 236 -11.65 60.41 -3.93
C THR A 236 -10.99 59.37 -3.00
N ALA A 237 -9.65 59.34 -3.02
CA ALA A 237 -8.79 58.75 -1.99
C ALA A 237 -7.90 59.83 -1.32
N PRO A 238 -7.71 59.75 0.02
CA PRO A 238 -6.38 59.92 0.66
C PRO A 238 -6.19 59.03 1.93
N ALA A 239 -5.01 58.83 2.53
CA ALA A 239 -3.61 58.88 2.08
C ALA A 239 -2.67 58.25 3.15
N THR A 240 -1.41 58.01 2.80
CA THR A 240 -0.23 57.73 3.67
C THR A 240 0.86 58.79 3.40
N PRO A 241 2.03 58.90 4.10
CA PRO A 241 2.70 58.00 5.07
C PRO A 241 2.82 58.72 6.47
N PRO A 242 3.80 58.56 7.41
CA PRO A 242 5.07 57.81 7.42
C PRO A 242 5.30 56.91 8.67
N ALA A 243 6.51 56.92 9.24
CA ALA A 243 7.13 55.92 10.11
C ALA A 243 7.89 56.54 11.32
N THR A 244 8.22 55.72 12.32
CA THR A 244 9.35 55.93 13.26
C THR A 244 9.93 54.59 13.77
N ALA A 245 11.25 54.51 13.98
CA ALA A 245 12.03 53.39 14.57
C ALA A 245 13.43 53.92 15.01
N PRO A 246 14.38 53.13 15.59
CA PRO A 246 14.32 51.78 16.20
C PRO A 246 14.49 51.85 17.75
N PRO A 247 15.59 51.55 18.52
CA PRO A 247 16.90 50.90 18.30
C PRO A 247 17.34 49.74 19.26
N SER A 248 18.14 48.80 18.73
CA SER A 248 19.33 48.10 19.29
C SER A 248 19.45 47.53 20.72
N SER A 249 19.69 46.21 20.81
CA SER A 249 20.77 45.49 21.57
C SER A 249 20.63 43.96 21.33
N GLY A 250 21.65 43.10 21.24
CA GLY A 250 23.11 43.24 21.20
C GLY A 250 23.83 41.85 21.30
N GLN A 251 25.12 41.78 20.96
CA GLN A 251 26.11 40.69 21.21
C GLN A 251 26.06 39.33 20.44
N GLU A 252 26.97 39.25 19.46
CA GLU A 252 27.92 38.12 19.20
C GLU A 252 29.02 38.04 20.31
N PRO A 253 30.08 37.16 20.28
CA PRO A 253 30.55 36.20 19.25
C PRO A 253 30.98 34.78 19.76
N GLY A 254 31.46 33.93 18.83
CA GLY A 254 32.45 32.85 19.09
C GLY A 254 31.94 31.40 19.02
N GLY A 255 32.70 30.42 18.48
CA GLY A 255 34.05 30.46 17.91
C GLY A 255 34.45 29.17 17.16
N GLN A 256 35.76 29.01 16.86
CA GLN A 256 36.40 27.86 16.20
C GLN A 256 36.31 26.57 17.08
N GLU A 257 36.61 25.32 16.66
CA GLU A 257 37.80 24.84 15.95
C GLU A 257 37.72 23.36 15.47
N SER A 258 38.63 22.97 14.56
CA SER A 258 39.13 21.64 14.10
C SER A 258 38.55 20.30 14.62
N GLY A 259 38.45 19.29 13.73
CA GLY A 259 38.00 17.94 14.13
C GLY A 259 38.10 16.76 13.14
N GLN A 260 39.12 16.65 12.29
CA GLN A 260 39.40 15.45 11.47
C GLN A 260 40.81 14.94 11.82
N PRO A 261 41.02 13.67 12.25
CA PRO A 261 41.20 12.59 11.27
C PRO A 261 40.81 11.15 11.69
N SER A 262 41.07 10.23 10.75
CA SER A 262 41.47 8.82 10.90
C SER A 262 40.47 7.76 10.44
N ALA A 263 40.94 6.98 9.45
CA ALA A 263 40.31 5.73 9.05
C ALA A 263 40.82 4.57 9.94
N THR A 264 39.96 3.57 10.15
CA THR A 264 40.36 2.28 10.73
C THR A 264 39.90 1.16 9.80
N GLN A 265 40.86 0.48 9.20
CA GLN A 265 40.65 -0.63 8.27
C GLN A 265 40.82 -1.97 9.00
N PRO A 266 39.81 -2.86 9.05
CA PRO A 266 39.99 -4.22 9.56
C PRO A 266 40.74 -5.10 8.53
N PRO A 267 41.51 -6.12 8.97
CA PRO A 267 42.48 -6.83 8.13
C PRO A 267 41.87 -7.92 7.24
N ALA A 268 42.64 -8.32 6.22
CA ALA A 268 42.34 -9.47 5.38
C ALA A 268 42.74 -10.80 6.03
N THR A 269 42.05 -11.89 5.64
CA THR A 269 42.28 -13.26 6.09
C THR A 269 42.43 -14.17 4.85
N PRO A 270 43.37 -15.13 4.81
CA PRO A 270 43.84 -15.69 3.54
C PRO A 270 42.91 -16.72 2.89
N ARG A 271 42.90 -16.73 1.55
CA ARG A 271 42.19 -17.70 0.72
C ARG A 271 43.05 -18.96 0.57
N ALA A 272 42.62 -20.07 1.19
CA ALA A 272 43.31 -21.36 1.07
C ALA A 272 43.12 -21.97 -0.33
N SER A 273 44.18 -22.60 -0.85
CA SER A 273 44.19 -23.36 -2.11
C SER A 273 44.31 -24.86 -1.82
N GLY A 274 43.49 -25.67 -2.49
CA GLY A 274 43.47 -27.13 -2.37
C GLY A 274 42.26 -27.68 -3.14
N ALA A 275 42.35 -27.94 -4.44
CA ALA A 275 43.04 -29.05 -5.12
C ALA A 275 42.19 -30.32 -5.20
N SER A 276 41.51 -30.50 -6.33
CA SER A 276 40.88 -31.76 -6.72
C SER A 276 41.93 -32.78 -7.17
N PRO A 277 41.64 -34.09 -6.99
CA PRO A 277 42.09 -35.07 -7.97
C PRO A 277 40.95 -35.90 -8.58
N THR A 278 41.18 -36.22 -9.85
CA THR A 278 40.41 -37.03 -10.80
C THR A 278 40.17 -38.49 -10.38
N ALA A 279 39.19 -39.11 -11.04
CA ALA A 279 39.18 -40.49 -11.55
C ALA A 279 38.11 -41.46 -10.96
N ALA A 280 37.47 -42.17 -11.89
CA ALA A 280 36.68 -43.38 -11.65
C ALA A 280 37.63 -44.62 -11.60
N PRO A 281 37.12 -45.84 -11.38
CA PRO A 281 36.42 -46.57 -12.45
C PRO A 281 34.91 -46.78 -12.21
#